data_AF-A0A6I1KA47-F1
#
_entry.id   AF-A0A6I1KA47-F1
#
_cell.length_a   1.000
_cell.length_b   1.000
_cell.length_c   1.000
_cell.angle_alpha   90.00
_cell.angle_beta   90.00
_cell.angle_gamma   90.00
#
_symmetry.space_group_name_H-M   'P 1'
#
loop_
_entity.id
_entity.type
_entity.pdbx_description
1 polymer ?
#
loop_
_entity_poly.entity_id
_entity_poly.type
_entity_poly.pdbx_seq_one_letter_code
_entity_poly.pdbx_strand_id
1 'polypeptide(L)'
;MGENSQLEIPTAKPPRAVFLDRDGTLNVDRHYLSDPEQLELIPGVGPALKRLQDAGFLLIIVTNQSGIGRGYYTEENMHAVNRRLINMLAPLGVRLTKIYYSPEAPEEPSVGRKPSPAFLFAARDALAVDLARSFMVGDKVIDLECGWNAGVRQSLLVRTGYGAETERKHPDKMARAVVVDDLPAAAEWILNQPT
;
A
#
# COMPACT_ATOMS: atom_id res chain seq x y z
N MET A 1 -8.76 -43.81 -31.24
CA MET A 1 -8.22 -43.50 -29.90
C MET A 1 -7.30 -42.32 -30.06
N GLY A 2 -7.72 -41.15 -29.57
CA GLY A 2 -6.95 -39.92 -29.58
C GLY A 2 -7.49 -39.10 -28.43
N GLU A 3 -6.89 -39.29 -27.26
CA GLU A 3 -7.21 -38.53 -26.06
C GLU A 3 -6.84 -37.07 -26.32
N ASN A 4 -7.86 -36.23 -26.51
CA ASN A 4 -7.70 -34.79 -26.35
C ASN A 4 -7.44 -34.52 -24.88
N SER A 5 -6.17 -34.33 -24.50
CA SER A 5 -5.84 -33.73 -23.21
C SER A 5 -6.30 -32.28 -23.24
N GLN A 6 -7.48 -32.02 -22.67
CA GLN A 6 -7.87 -30.68 -22.27
C GLN A 6 -6.83 -30.21 -21.25
N LEU A 7 -6.02 -29.22 -21.63
CA LEU A 7 -5.21 -28.47 -20.69
C LEU A 7 -6.18 -27.81 -19.69
N GLU A 8 -6.23 -28.32 -18.47
CA GLU A 8 -6.97 -27.68 -17.38
C GLU A 8 -6.36 -26.30 -17.13
N ILE A 9 -7.09 -25.25 -17.53
CA ILE A 9 -6.74 -23.88 -17.22
C ILE A 9 -6.95 -23.71 -15.70
N PRO A 10 -5.94 -23.29 -14.91
CA PRO A 10 -6.10 -23.12 -13.47
C PRO A 10 -7.30 -22.22 -13.15
N THR A 11 -8.26 -22.75 -12.39
CA THR A 11 -9.56 -22.14 -12.07
C THR A 11 -9.49 -21.11 -10.92
N ALA A 12 -8.30 -20.77 -10.44
CA ALA A 12 -8.13 -19.85 -9.32
C ALA A 12 -8.37 -18.40 -9.78
N LYS A 13 -9.30 -17.70 -9.12
CA LYS A 13 -9.48 -16.26 -9.33
C LYS A 13 -8.14 -15.54 -9.09
N PRO A 14 -7.75 -14.57 -9.93
CA PRO A 14 -6.53 -13.80 -9.73
C PRO A 14 -6.51 -13.15 -8.34
N PRO A 15 -5.35 -13.10 -7.67
CA PRO A 15 -5.24 -12.55 -6.32
C PRO A 15 -5.63 -11.07 -6.31
N ARG A 16 -6.23 -10.64 -5.20
CA ARG A 16 -6.52 -9.23 -4.93
C ARG A 16 -5.45 -8.69 -4.01
N ALA A 17 -5.19 -7.39 -4.05
CA ALA A 17 -4.23 -6.74 -3.17
C ALA A 17 -4.86 -5.59 -2.39
N VAL A 18 -4.29 -5.31 -1.23
CA VAL A 18 -4.36 -4.00 -0.60
C VAL A 18 -2.98 -3.38 -0.72
N PHE A 19 -2.90 -2.33 -1.55
CA PHE A 19 -1.74 -1.48 -1.68
C PHE A 19 -1.74 -0.46 -0.55
N LEU A 20 -0.61 -0.32 0.12
CA LEU A 20 -0.49 0.44 1.37
C LEU A 20 0.63 1.46 1.20
N ASP A 21 0.35 2.73 1.50
CA ASP A 21 1.43 3.64 1.87
C ASP A 21 2.06 3.20 3.21
N ARG A 22 3.27 3.69 3.51
CA ARG A 22 4.02 3.30 4.71
C ARG A 22 3.87 4.33 5.83
N ASP A 23 4.45 5.51 5.62
CA ASP A 23 4.54 6.57 6.63
C ASP A 23 3.21 7.32 6.72
N GLY A 24 2.60 7.37 7.91
CA GLY A 24 1.27 7.91 8.12
C GLY A 24 0.12 6.91 7.93
N THR A 25 0.41 5.70 7.41
CA THR A 25 -0.60 4.64 7.18
C THR A 25 -0.33 3.37 7.99
N LEU A 26 0.91 2.85 7.95
CA LEU A 26 1.33 1.69 8.74
C LEU A 26 2.11 2.11 9.99
N ASN A 27 3.01 3.09 9.84
CA ASN A 27 3.77 3.67 10.95
C ASN A 27 3.46 5.14 11.10
N VAL A 28 3.73 5.67 12.30
CA VAL A 28 3.68 7.10 12.56
C VAL A 28 4.65 7.80 11.61
N ASP A 29 4.18 8.85 10.91
CA ASP A 29 5.05 9.67 10.08
C ASP A 29 5.96 10.52 10.98
N ARG A 30 7.28 10.34 10.83
CA ARG A 30 8.32 11.05 11.59
C ARG A 30 9.09 12.06 10.73
N HIS A 31 8.67 12.27 9.48
CA HIS A 31 9.39 13.02 8.44
C HIS A 31 10.82 12.48 8.21
N TYR A 32 11.02 11.78 7.09
CA TYR A 32 12.33 11.19 6.74
C TYR A 32 12.84 10.15 7.75
N LEU A 33 11.94 9.26 8.18
CA LEU A 33 12.28 8.13 9.05
C LEU A 33 13.39 7.26 8.44
N SER A 34 14.59 7.35 9.03
CA SER A 34 15.80 6.64 8.59
C SER A 34 16.41 5.76 9.67
N ASP A 35 16.08 6.01 10.93
CA ASP A 35 16.47 5.19 12.08
C ASP A 35 15.40 4.13 12.36
N PRO A 36 15.71 2.82 12.24
CA PRO A 36 14.76 1.76 12.53
C PRO A 36 14.26 1.76 13.98
N GLU A 37 15.01 2.29 14.95
CA GLU A 37 14.56 2.32 16.35
C GLU A 37 13.43 3.32 16.58
N GLN A 38 13.29 4.30 15.70
CA GLN A 38 12.22 5.31 15.74
C GLN A 38 10.93 4.85 15.04
N LEU A 39 10.94 3.67 14.41
CA LEU A 39 9.75 3.11 13.78
C LEU A 39 8.71 2.73 14.85
N GLU A 40 7.55 3.37 14.76
CA GLU A 40 6.41 3.11 15.62
C GLU A 40 5.19 2.75 14.77
N LEU A 41 4.60 1.57 14.99
CA LEU A 41 3.37 1.18 14.32
C LEU A 41 2.20 2.04 14.81
N ILE A 42 1.35 2.46 13.88
CA ILE A 42 0.05 3.04 14.24
C ILE A 42 -0.79 1.96 14.97
N PRO A 43 -1.54 2.31 16.03
CA PRO A 43 -2.36 1.36 16.77
C PRO A 43 -3.28 0.52 15.85
N GLY A 44 -3.34 -0.78 16.12
CA GLY A 44 -4.24 -1.70 15.39
C GLY A 44 -3.78 -2.15 14.00
N VAL A 45 -2.65 -1.64 13.47
CA VAL A 45 -2.16 -1.98 12.13
C VAL A 45 -1.93 -3.48 11.95
N GLY A 46 -1.27 -4.14 12.89
CA GLY A 46 -0.99 -5.57 12.80
C GLY A 46 -2.27 -6.43 12.67
N PRO A 47 -3.22 -6.35 13.62
CA PRO A 47 -4.50 -7.04 13.52
C PRO A 47 -5.30 -6.70 12.25
N ALA A 48 -5.30 -5.44 11.81
CA ALA A 48 -5.99 -5.01 10.59
C ALA A 48 -5.41 -5.68 9.33
N LEU A 49 -4.07 -5.66 9.19
CA LEU A 49 -3.37 -6.33 8.11
C LEU A 49 -3.60 -7.85 8.14
N LYS A 50 -3.60 -8.46 9.33
CA LYS A 50 -3.86 -9.89 9.48
C LYS A 50 -5.24 -10.28 8.96
N ARG A 51 -6.28 -9.50 9.29
CA ARG A 51 -7.65 -9.71 8.79
C ARG A 51 -7.74 -9.61 7.26
N LEU A 52 -7.06 -8.63 6.66
CA LEU A 52 -7.00 -8.49 5.21
C LEU A 52 -6.28 -9.68 4.55
N GLN A 53 -5.14 -10.10 5.12
CA GLN A 53 -4.42 -11.28 4.65
C GLN A 53 -5.27 -12.55 4.73
N ASP A 54 -5.98 -12.76 5.84
CA ASP A 54 -6.83 -13.94 6.05
C ASP A 54 -8.04 -13.96 5.10
N ALA A 55 -8.46 -12.81 4.60
CA ALA A 55 -9.47 -12.68 3.54
C ALA A 55 -8.90 -12.85 2.12
N GLY A 56 -7.63 -13.24 1.99
CA GLY A 56 -6.97 -13.56 0.73
C GLY A 56 -6.40 -12.36 -0.02
N PHE A 57 -6.20 -11.21 0.64
CA PHE A 57 -5.50 -10.08 0.03
C PHE A 57 -3.99 -10.23 0.15
N LEU A 58 -3.28 -9.95 -0.94
CA LEU A 58 -1.85 -9.65 -0.91
C LEU A 58 -1.65 -8.28 -0.27
N LEU A 59 -0.67 -8.18 0.64
CA LEU A 59 -0.33 -6.93 1.31
C LEU A 59 0.93 -6.35 0.67
N ILE A 60 0.79 -5.24 -0.06
CA ILE A 60 1.87 -4.68 -0.87
C ILE A 60 2.11 -3.23 -0.46
N ILE A 61 3.33 -2.91 -0.02
CA ILE A 61 3.70 -1.53 0.28
C ILE A 61 4.11 -0.82 -1.00
N VAL A 62 3.65 0.41 -1.18
CA VAL A 62 4.04 1.33 -2.25
C VAL A 62 4.33 2.69 -1.61
N THR A 63 5.61 3.03 -1.44
CA THR A 63 6.03 4.20 -0.66
C THR A 63 6.96 5.13 -1.43
N ASN A 64 6.74 6.45 -1.30
CA ASN A 64 7.69 7.45 -1.81
C ASN A 64 8.72 7.76 -0.71
N GLN A 65 10.00 7.55 -1.00
CA GLN A 65 11.12 7.71 -0.06
C GLN A 65 12.10 8.80 -0.55
N SER A 66 11.58 9.99 -0.84
CA SER A 66 12.35 11.11 -1.42
C SER A 66 13.48 11.63 -0.54
N GLY A 67 13.56 11.23 0.73
CA GLY A 67 14.72 11.58 1.56
C GLY A 67 16.02 10.98 1.01
N ILE A 68 15.95 9.93 0.19
CA ILE A 68 17.10 9.34 -0.49
C ILE A 68 17.63 10.28 -1.58
N GLY A 69 16.79 10.65 -2.56
CA GLY A 69 17.19 11.59 -3.63
C GLY A 69 17.55 12.99 -3.10
N ARG A 70 16.99 13.38 -1.94
CA ARG A 70 17.37 14.62 -1.24
C ARG A 70 18.67 14.51 -0.44
N GLY A 71 19.25 13.33 -0.28
CA GLY A 71 20.48 13.09 0.47
C GLY A 71 20.34 13.13 2.01
N TYR A 72 19.11 12.99 2.53
CA TYR A 72 18.85 13.00 3.97
C TYR A 72 19.16 11.66 4.65
N TYR A 73 19.03 10.55 3.92
CA TYR A 73 19.41 9.21 4.36
C TYR A 73 19.69 8.30 3.16
N THR A 74 20.31 7.15 3.40
CA THR A 74 20.69 6.20 2.34
C THR A 74 19.59 5.17 2.08
N GLU A 75 19.64 4.48 0.93
CA GLU A 75 18.81 3.31 0.67
C GLU A 75 18.99 2.22 1.74
N GLU A 76 20.21 2.07 2.29
CA GLU A 76 20.48 1.12 3.37
C GLU A 76 19.67 1.45 4.64
N ASN A 77 19.58 2.73 4.99
CA ASN A 77 18.75 3.19 6.11
C ASN A 77 17.27 2.83 5.88
N MET A 78 16.75 3.13 4.68
CA MET A 78 15.38 2.80 4.31
C MET A 78 15.11 1.29 4.37
N HIS A 79 16.05 0.47 3.88
CA HIS A 79 15.97 -0.98 3.99
C HIS A 79 16.01 -1.47 5.46
N ALA A 80 16.79 -0.83 6.32
CA ALA A 80 16.81 -1.13 7.76
C ALA A 80 15.45 -0.86 8.42
N VAL A 81 14.83 0.28 8.11
CA VAL A 81 13.47 0.64 8.57
C VAL A 81 12.44 -0.39 8.07
N ASN A 82 12.51 -0.79 6.79
CA ASN A 82 11.60 -1.80 6.25
C ASN A 82 11.80 -3.18 6.91
N ARG A 83 13.04 -3.58 7.21
CA ARG A 83 13.31 -4.82 7.96
C ARG A 83 12.72 -4.76 9.37
N ARG A 84 12.85 -3.61 10.05
CA ARG A 84 12.22 -3.42 11.37
C ARG A 84 10.70 -3.55 11.27
N LEU A 85 10.07 -2.94 10.28
CA LEU A 85 8.63 -3.04 10.05
C LEU A 85 8.19 -4.49 9.89
N ILE A 86 8.88 -5.26 9.03
CA ILE A 86 8.61 -6.69 8.84
C ILE A 86 8.77 -7.46 10.16
N ASN A 87 9.83 -7.20 10.91
CA ASN A 87 10.09 -7.89 12.18
C ASN A 87 9.05 -7.58 13.26
N MET A 88 8.48 -6.37 13.27
CA MET A 88 7.39 -6.01 14.19
C MET A 88 6.07 -6.68 13.82
N LEU A 89 5.83 -6.90 12.51
CA LEU A 89 4.61 -7.52 11.99
C LEU A 89 4.64 -9.06 12.03
N ALA A 90 5.82 -9.68 11.93
CA ALA A 90 5.98 -11.12 11.85
C ALA A 90 5.39 -11.90 13.06
N PRO A 91 5.58 -11.49 14.34
CA PRO A 91 4.96 -12.14 15.49
C PRO A 91 3.43 -12.11 15.48
N LEU A 92 2.83 -11.18 14.72
CA LEU A 92 1.38 -11.04 14.54
C LEU A 92 0.85 -11.90 13.37
N GLY A 93 1.72 -12.68 12.73
CA GLY A 93 1.37 -13.54 11.59
C GLY A 93 1.11 -12.78 10.28
N VAL A 94 1.52 -11.52 10.20
CA VAL A 94 1.38 -10.66 9.02
C VAL A 94 2.60 -10.84 8.11
N ARG A 95 2.35 -11.07 6.83
CA ARG A 95 3.37 -11.17 5.77
C ARG A 95 3.14 -10.09 4.72
N LEU A 96 4.11 -9.22 4.56
CA LEU A 96 4.14 -8.28 3.45
C LEU A 96 4.62 -9.01 2.19
N THR A 97 3.79 -9.05 1.15
CA THR A 97 4.06 -9.76 -0.10
C THR A 97 5.20 -9.11 -0.87
N LYS A 98 5.19 -7.77 -0.93
CA LYS A 98 6.20 -6.99 -1.66
C LYS A 98 6.26 -5.56 -1.11
N ILE A 99 7.42 -4.94 -1.20
CA ILE A 99 7.62 -3.52 -0.92
C ILE A 99 8.20 -2.89 -2.19
N TYR A 100 7.48 -1.92 -2.75
CA TYR A 100 7.96 -1.03 -3.80
C TYR A 100 8.25 0.33 -3.18
N TYR A 101 9.37 0.94 -3.56
CA TYR A 101 9.75 2.26 -3.11
C TYR A 101 10.31 3.10 -4.25
N SER A 102 10.07 4.40 -4.22
CA SER A 102 10.67 5.39 -5.13
C SER A 102 11.63 6.29 -4.34
N PRO A 103 12.95 6.23 -4.59
CA PRO A 103 13.94 7.02 -3.86
C PRO A 103 14.00 8.48 -4.34
N GLU A 104 13.50 8.76 -5.54
CA GLU A 104 13.69 10.03 -6.22
C GLU A 104 12.99 11.20 -5.50
N ALA A 105 13.68 12.33 -5.46
CA ALA A 105 13.12 13.61 -5.03
C ALA A 105 11.99 14.06 -6.00
N PRO A 106 11.04 14.90 -5.55
CA PRO A 106 9.97 15.43 -6.40
C PRO A 106 10.43 16.07 -7.72
N GLU A 107 11.62 16.66 -7.71
CA GLU A 107 12.20 17.40 -8.84
C GLU A 107 12.94 16.47 -9.82
N GLU A 108 13.16 15.21 -9.45
CA GLU A 108 13.87 14.20 -10.26
C GLU A 108 12.89 13.37 -11.10
N PRO A 109 13.28 12.95 -12.32
CA PRO A 109 12.48 12.03 -13.11
C PRO A 109 12.28 10.69 -12.37
N SER A 110 11.03 10.25 -12.22
CA SER A 110 10.72 8.95 -11.63
C SER A 110 9.56 8.27 -12.36
N VAL A 111 9.74 6.97 -12.62
CA VAL A 111 8.68 6.11 -13.16
C VAL A 111 7.73 5.68 -12.04
N GLY A 112 8.25 5.41 -10.84
CA GLY A 112 7.52 4.76 -9.75
C GLY A 112 6.88 5.71 -8.73
N ARG A 113 7.32 6.98 -8.68
CA ARG A 113 6.86 7.94 -7.69
C ARG A 113 5.36 8.22 -7.80
N LYS A 114 4.61 7.99 -6.71
CA LYS A 114 3.18 8.35 -6.61
C LYS A 114 3.02 9.87 -6.90
N PRO A 115 2.06 10.30 -7.75
CA PRO A 115 0.83 9.59 -8.14
C PRO A 115 0.94 8.63 -9.34
N SER A 116 2.16 8.30 -9.80
CA SER A 116 2.34 7.26 -10.82
C SER A 116 1.77 5.91 -10.37
N PRO A 117 1.02 5.19 -11.23
CA PRO A 117 0.52 3.85 -10.96
C PRO A 117 1.53 2.73 -11.25
N ALA A 118 2.77 3.06 -11.67
CA ALA A 118 3.71 2.09 -12.22
C ALA A 118 4.00 0.90 -11.29
N PHE A 119 4.09 1.11 -9.97
CA PHE A 119 4.32 0.02 -9.03
C PHE A 119 3.09 -0.89 -8.82
N LEU A 120 1.87 -0.36 -9.00
CA LEU A 120 0.66 -1.18 -8.99
C LEU A 120 0.58 -2.04 -10.26
N PHE A 121 0.99 -1.48 -11.41
CA PHE A 121 1.14 -2.26 -12.64
C PHE A 121 2.24 -3.32 -12.54
N ALA A 122 3.38 -2.99 -11.91
CA ALA A 122 4.43 -3.97 -11.65
C ALA A 122 3.94 -5.12 -10.76
N ALA A 123 3.08 -4.84 -9.77
CA ALA A 123 2.46 -5.87 -8.96
C ALA A 123 1.43 -6.72 -9.74
N ARG A 124 0.62 -6.10 -10.61
CA ARG A 124 -0.26 -6.81 -11.54
C ARG A 124 0.54 -7.79 -12.39
N ASP A 125 1.64 -7.34 -12.99
CA ASP A 125 2.39 -8.14 -13.95
C ASP A 125 3.23 -9.24 -13.25
N ALA A 126 3.81 -8.94 -12.09
CA ALA A 126 4.67 -9.90 -11.37
C ALA A 126 3.89 -10.89 -10.49
N LEU A 127 2.71 -10.52 -10.00
CA LEU A 127 1.94 -11.31 -9.03
C LEU A 127 0.52 -11.67 -9.54
N ALA A 128 0.21 -11.36 -10.79
CA ALA A 128 -1.11 -11.54 -11.40
C ALA A 128 -2.25 -10.85 -10.61
N VAL A 129 -1.96 -9.73 -9.95
CA VAL A 129 -2.94 -9.01 -9.13
C VAL A 129 -4.08 -8.46 -10.00
N ASP A 130 -5.31 -8.72 -9.59
CA ASP A 130 -6.51 -8.10 -10.14
C ASP A 130 -6.72 -6.71 -9.53
N LEU A 131 -6.29 -5.67 -10.26
CA LEU A 131 -6.40 -4.28 -9.81
C LEU A 131 -7.85 -3.85 -9.60
N ALA A 132 -8.78 -4.27 -10.46
CA ALA A 132 -10.19 -3.87 -10.38
C ALA A 132 -10.90 -4.42 -9.13
N ARG A 133 -10.28 -5.39 -8.43
CA ARG A 133 -10.74 -5.94 -7.15
C ARG A 133 -9.80 -5.62 -5.99
N SER A 134 -8.80 -4.77 -6.22
CA SER A 134 -7.79 -4.33 -5.24
C SER A 134 -8.11 -2.94 -4.71
N PHE A 135 -7.40 -2.55 -3.65
CA PHE A 135 -7.59 -1.28 -2.95
C PHE A 135 -6.27 -0.55 -2.78
N MET A 136 -6.29 0.78 -2.75
CA MET A 136 -5.16 1.61 -2.34
C MET A 136 -5.49 2.34 -1.05
N VAL A 137 -4.63 2.27 -0.04
CA VAL A 137 -4.80 2.94 1.25
C VAL A 137 -3.59 3.83 1.50
N GLY A 138 -3.82 5.12 1.76
CA GLY A 138 -2.77 6.09 2.06
C GLY A 138 -3.31 7.30 2.81
N ASP A 139 -2.44 8.27 3.09
CA ASP A 139 -2.75 9.47 3.87
C ASP A 139 -2.68 10.78 3.06
N LYS A 140 -2.29 10.71 1.78
CA LYS A 140 -2.15 11.86 0.88
C LYS A 140 -2.97 11.69 -0.39
N VAL A 141 -3.26 12.81 -1.06
CA VAL A 141 -3.94 12.81 -2.37
C VAL A 141 -3.18 11.98 -3.41
N ILE A 142 -1.84 12.02 -3.38
CA ILE A 142 -1.02 11.28 -4.33
C ILE A 142 -1.20 9.76 -4.22
N ASP A 143 -1.59 9.25 -3.05
CA ASP A 143 -1.91 7.84 -2.86
C ASP A 143 -3.24 7.50 -3.53
N LEU A 144 -4.23 8.37 -3.30
CA LEU A 144 -5.56 8.23 -3.92
C LEU A 144 -5.46 8.24 -5.44
N GLU A 145 -4.71 9.21 -5.98
CA GLU A 145 -4.44 9.35 -7.41
C GLU A 145 -3.67 8.15 -7.96
N CYS A 146 -2.67 7.64 -7.25
CA CYS A 146 -1.96 6.41 -7.64
C CYS A 146 -2.94 5.24 -7.84
N GLY A 147 -3.83 5.01 -6.86
CA GLY A 147 -4.85 3.97 -6.96
C GLY A 147 -5.82 4.20 -8.12
N TRP A 148 -6.33 5.44 -8.26
CA TRP A 148 -7.24 5.80 -9.33
C TRP A 148 -6.63 5.66 -10.73
N ASN A 149 -5.37 6.06 -10.89
CA ASN A 149 -4.63 5.93 -12.14
C ASN A 149 -4.35 4.46 -12.49
N ALA A 150 -4.23 3.60 -11.49
CA ALA A 150 -4.08 2.15 -11.67
C ALA A 150 -5.41 1.43 -11.95
N GLY A 151 -6.55 2.09 -11.74
CA GLY A 151 -7.87 1.47 -11.86
C GLY A 151 -8.19 0.52 -10.72
N VAL A 152 -7.70 0.78 -9.50
CA VAL A 152 -8.11 0.00 -8.33
C VAL A 152 -9.59 0.18 -8.04
N ARG A 153 -10.22 -0.80 -7.39
CA ARG A 153 -11.64 -0.75 -7.04
C ARG A 153 -12.01 0.53 -6.31
N GLN A 154 -11.25 0.86 -5.27
CA GLN A 154 -11.43 2.04 -4.45
C GLN A 154 -10.11 2.47 -3.83
N SER A 155 -9.88 3.77 -3.79
CA SER A 155 -8.82 4.39 -2.98
C SER A 155 -9.42 4.88 -1.67
N LEU A 156 -8.76 4.57 -0.56
CA LEU A 156 -9.14 4.95 0.80
C LEU A 156 -8.11 5.91 1.37
N LEU A 157 -8.59 6.98 1.98
CA LEU A 157 -7.79 7.90 2.78
C LEU A 157 -7.96 7.52 4.26
N VAL A 158 -6.86 7.23 4.96
CA VAL A 158 -6.85 7.16 6.42
C VAL A 158 -6.56 8.55 6.99
N ARG A 159 -7.17 8.93 8.13
CA ARG A 159 -6.95 10.24 8.77
C ARG A 159 -5.65 10.32 9.58
N THR A 160 -4.97 9.20 9.81
CA THR A 160 -3.62 9.15 10.35
C THR A 160 -2.61 9.84 9.43
N GLY A 161 -1.42 10.18 9.96
CA GLY A 161 -0.43 10.95 9.19
C GLY A 161 -0.97 12.31 8.76
N TYR A 162 -0.86 12.62 7.47
CA TYR A 162 -1.40 13.84 6.86
C TYR A 162 -2.89 13.74 6.51
N GLY A 163 -3.53 12.58 6.69
CA GLY A 163 -4.88 12.29 6.22
C GLY A 163 -5.94 13.32 6.59
N ALA A 164 -6.03 13.68 7.87
CA ALA A 164 -7.00 14.67 8.33
C ALA A 164 -6.78 16.05 7.68
N GLU A 165 -5.53 16.43 7.39
CA GLU A 165 -5.21 17.66 6.69
C GLU A 165 -5.50 17.55 5.19
N THR A 166 -5.17 16.42 4.58
CA THR A 166 -5.48 16.06 3.19
C THR A 166 -6.99 16.16 2.93
N GLU A 167 -7.82 15.60 3.82
CA GLU A 167 -9.29 15.64 3.74
C GLU A 167 -9.80 17.09 3.71
N ARG A 168 -9.31 17.94 4.63
CA ARG A 168 -9.72 19.36 4.71
C ARG A 168 -9.27 20.17 3.50
N LYS A 169 -8.06 19.93 2.99
CA LYS A 169 -7.46 20.72 1.89
C LYS A 169 -7.99 20.34 0.51
N HIS A 170 -8.51 19.12 0.35
CA HIS A 170 -8.90 18.59 -0.96
C HIS A 170 -10.31 17.99 -0.97
N PRO A 171 -11.36 18.73 -0.55
CA PRO A 171 -12.73 18.21 -0.48
C PRO A 171 -13.23 17.63 -1.81
N ASP A 172 -12.86 18.24 -2.94
CA ASP A 172 -13.24 17.77 -4.27
C ASP A 172 -12.70 16.37 -4.58
N LYS A 173 -11.51 16.04 -4.09
CA LYS A 173 -10.89 14.72 -4.26
C LYS A 173 -11.54 13.69 -3.34
N MET A 174 -12.01 14.11 -2.17
CA MET A 174 -12.68 13.22 -1.20
C MET A 174 -14.01 12.69 -1.72
N ALA A 175 -14.67 13.39 -2.64
CA ALA A 175 -15.90 12.90 -3.28
C ALA A 175 -15.72 11.56 -4.02
N ARG A 176 -14.49 11.21 -4.41
CA ARG A 176 -14.14 9.94 -5.08
C ARG A 176 -13.43 8.95 -4.14
N ALA A 177 -13.03 9.38 -2.95
CA ALA A 177 -12.34 8.56 -1.98
C ALA A 177 -13.31 8.03 -0.92
N VAL A 178 -12.90 6.98 -0.23
CA VAL A 178 -13.51 6.59 1.04
C VAL A 178 -12.60 7.10 2.15
N VAL A 179 -13.13 7.90 3.07
CA VAL A 179 -12.34 8.46 4.17
C VAL A 179 -12.69 7.75 5.46
N VAL A 180 -11.68 7.26 6.16
CA VAL A 180 -11.78 6.50 7.41
C VAL A 180 -10.73 6.98 8.40
N ASP A 181 -10.91 6.68 9.69
CA ASP A 181 -10.02 7.21 10.72
C ASP A 181 -8.61 6.62 10.65
N ASP A 182 -8.50 5.31 10.41
CA ASP A 182 -7.25 4.57 10.46
C ASP A 182 -7.29 3.27 9.63
N LEU A 183 -6.18 2.51 9.64
CA LEU A 183 -6.10 1.23 8.93
C LEU A 183 -7.09 0.17 9.44
N PRO A 184 -7.34 0.01 10.76
CA PRO A 184 -8.45 -0.81 11.26
C PRO A 184 -9.80 -0.52 10.59
N ALA A 185 -10.19 0.75 10.52
CA ALA A 185 -11.45 1.17 9.87
C ALA A 185 -11.41 0.92 8.35
N ALA A 186 -10.26 1.14 7.70
CA ALA A 186 -10.07 0.80 6.29
C ALA A 186 -10.25 -0.71 6.04
N ALA A 187 -9.65 -1.55 6.89
CA ALA A 187 -9.76 -3.00 6.78
C ALA A 187 -11.20 -3.47 6.97
N GLU A 188 -11.92 -2.93 7.95
CA GLU A 188 -13.34 -3.21 8.13
C GLU A 188 -14.17 -2.84 6.91
N TRP A 189 -13.98 -1.62 6.39
CA TRP A 189 -14.70 -1.17 5.21
C TRP A 189 -14.44 -2.07 3.99
N ILE A 190 -13.17 -2.44 3.76
CA ILE A 190 -12.75 -3.32 2.65
C ILE A 190 -13.41 -4.70 2.77
N LEU A 191 -13.41 -5.28 3.97
CA LEU A 191 -13.96 -6.62 4.21
C LEU A 191 -15.49 -6.68 4.09
N ASN A 192 -16.17 -5.54 4.25
CA ASN A 192 -17.61 -5.41 4.06
C ASN A 192 -18.02 -5.15 2.60
N GLN A 193 -17.07 -5.05 1.66
CA GLN A 193 -17.37 -4.91 0.24
C GLN A 193 -17.78 -6.26 -0.39
N PRO A 194 -18.74 -6.26 -1.32
CA PRO A 194 -19.08 -7.48 -2.07
C PRO A 194 -17.88 -7.99 -2.88
N THR A 195 -17.76 -9.32 -2.99
CA THR A 195 -16.57 -10.04 -3.50
C THR A 195 -16.46 -10.16 -5.01
#